data_AF-G1K0Y9-F1
#
_entry.id   AF-G1K0Y9-F1
#
_cell.length_a   1.000
_cell.length_b   1.000
_cell.length_c   1.000
_cell.angle_alpha   90.00
_cell.angle_beta   90.00
_cell.angle_gamma   90.00
#
_symmetry.space_group_name_H-M   'P 1'
#
loop_
_entity.id
_entity.type
_entity.pdbx_description
1 polymer ?
#
loop_
_entity_poly.entity_id
_entity_poly.type
_entity_poly.pdbx_seq_one_letter_code
_entity_poly.pdbx_strand_id
1 'polypeptide(L)'
;MLSSHCQRLIVAAGLTDLLSVNCAHLTAFRNLCSKQANIFLTHWINGGFYALESAFVMIHRNRVDEILKGIMHKDTCADDLDNLPRIFLTGAHSARNIYRCDGRRAIVLIGHMFLRMHVLK
;
A
#
# COMPACT_ATOMS: atom_id res chain seq x y z
N MET A 1 13.21 -6.63 -16.89
CA MET A 1 12.93 -7.46 -15.70
C MET A 1 13.74 -6.93 -14.54
N LEU A 2 13.10 -6.34 -13.53
CA LEU A 2 13.77 -5.97 -12.28
C LEU A 2 13.97 -7.25 -11.46
N SER A 3 15.23 -7.51 -11.07
CA SER A 3 15.75 -8.73 -10.43
C SER A 3 14.88 -9.26 -9.29
N SER A 4 14.69 -10.58 -9.26
CA SER A 4 14.01 -11.36 -8.20
C SER A 4 14.66 -11.27 -6.81
N HIS A 5 15.79 -10.56 -6.67
CA HIS A 5 16.47 -10.33 -5.40
C HIS A 5 16.31 -8.90 -4.85
N CYS A 6 15.46 -8.08 -5.46
CA CYS A 6 15.24 -6.72 -4.98
C CYS A 6 14.36 -6.73 -3.72
N GLN A 7 15.00 -6.75 -2.54
CA GLN A 7 14.26 -6.60 -1.27
C GLN A 7 13.58 -5.23 -1.19
N ARG A 8 14.23 -4.18 -1.72
CA ARG A 8 13.73 -2.81 -1.68
C ARG A 8 13.90 -2.12 -3.03
N LEU A 9 12.80 -1.69 -3.61
CA LEU A 9 12.75 -0.95 -4.87
C LEU A 9 12.30 0.49 -4.61
N ILE A 10 13.02 1.46 -5.18
CA ILE A 10 12.66 2.87 -5.16
C ILE A 10 12.48 3.34 -6.60
N VAL A 11 11.30 3.86 -6.94
CA VAL A 11 10.96 4.23 -8.32
C VAL A 11 10.26 5.58 -8.41
N ALA A 12 10.48 6.27 -9.53
CA ALA A 12 9.73 7.46 -9.94
C ALA A 12 8.84 7.13 -11.16
N ALA A 13 8.10 6.02 -11.07
CA ALA A 13 7.44 5.39 -12.20
C ALA A 13 5.89 5.47 -12.11
N GLY A 14 5.19 5.34 -13.23
CA GLY A 14 3.73 5.46 -13.29
C GLY A 14 3.02 4.19 -12.83
N LEU A 15 1.68 4.21 -12.79
CA LEU A 15 0.89 3.03 -12.41
C LEU A 15 1.32 1.76 -13.18
N THR A 16 1.48 1.82 -14.50
CA THR A 16 1.87 0.66 -15.32
C THR A 16 3.17 0.00 -14.86
N ASP A 17 4.17 0.81 -14.50
CA ASP A 17 5.45 0.31 -14.00
C ASP A 17 5.30 -0.27 -12.60
N LEU A 18 4.51 0.39 -11.74
CA LEU A 18 4.20 -0.09 -10.39
C LEU A 18 3.45 -1.42 -10.43
N LEU A 19 2.62 -1.66 -11.44
CA LEU A 19 1.91 -2.93 -11.68
C LEU A 19 2.82 -4.09 -12.12
N SER A 20 4.12 -3.85 -12.32
CA SER A 20 5.07 -4.88 -12.75
C SER A 20 6.20 -5.13 -11.75
N VAL A 21 6.09 -4.59 -10.52
CA VAL A 21 7.15 -4.71 -9.52
C VAL A 21 7.22 -6.13 -8.94
N ASN A 22 8.43 -6.63 -8.76
CA ASN A 22 8.70 -7.88 -8.06
C ASN A 22 9.73 -7.59 -6.94
N CYS A 23 9.24 -7.09 -5.82
CA CYS A 23 10.07 -6.72 -4.66
C CYS A 23 9.28 -6.91 -3.37
N ALA A 24 9.99 -6.98 -2.24
CA ALA A 24 9.34 -7.08 -0.92
C ALA A 24 8.90 -5.71 -0.38
N HIS A 25 9.66 -4.67 -0.67
CA HIS A 25 9.42 -3.31 -0.18
C HIS A 25 9.51 -2.30 -1.32
N LEU A 26 8.45 -1.52 -1.53
CA LEU A 26 8.38 -0.53 -2.59
C LEU A 26 8.28 0.90 -2.04
N THR A 27 9.02 1.83 -2.63
CA THR A 27 8.80 3.27 -2.45
C THR A 27 8.61 3.92 -3.82
N ALA A 28 7.43 4.49 -4.07
CA ALA A 28 7.10 5.18 -5.31
C ALA A 28 6.87 6.68 -5.06
N PHE A 29 7.71 7.50 -5.69
CA PHE A 29 7.67 8.97 -5.52
C PHE A 29 6.82 9.69 -6.56
N ARG A 30 6.42 9.02 -7.64
CA ARG A 30 5.49 9.61 -8.61
C ARG A 30 4.09 9.64 -8.02
N ASN A 31 3.47 10.82 -8.03
CA ASN A 31 2.11 10.99 -7.54
C ASN A 31 1.12 10.15 -8.37
N LEU A 32 0.34 9.32 -7.69
CA LEU A 32 -0.87 8.70 -8.23
C LEU A 32 -2.09 9.58 -7.92
N CYS A 33 -3.14 9.51 -8.73
CA CYS A 33 -4.46 9.96 -8.27
C CYS A 33 -5.15 8.85 -7.44
N SER A 34 -6.19 9.20 -6.69
CA SER A 34 -6.95 8.25 -5.86
C SER A 34 -7.43 7.01 -6.64
N LYS A 35 -7.88 7.18 -7.88
CA LYS A 35 -8.27 6.07 -8.77
C LYS A 35 -7.10 5.14 -9.12
N GLN A 36 -5.91 5.69 -9.38
CA GLN A 36 -4.72 4.88 -9.67
C GLN A 36 -4.23 4.14 -8.41
N ALA A 37 -4.30 4.79 -7.26
CA ALA A 37 -4.01 4.17 -5.97
C ALA A 37 -4.98 3.02 -5.65
N ASN A 38 -6.28 3.18 -5.95
CA ASN A 38 -7.27 2.11 -5.84
C ASN A 38 -6.93 0.91 -6.74
N ILE A 39 -6.54 1.15 -8.00
CA ILE A 39 -6.13 0.08 -8.92
C ILE A 39 -4.89 -0.64 -8.38
N PHE A 40 -3.87 0.11 -7.95
CA PHE A 40 -2.63 -0.44 -7.37
C PHE A 40 -2.92 -1.28 -6.12
N LEU A 41 -3.73 -0.75 -5.20
CA LEU A 41 -4.11 -1.43 -3.97
C LEU A 41 -4.92 -2.70 -4.24
N THR A 42 -5.91 -2.64 -5.13
CA THR A 42 -6.72 -3.80 -5.53
C THR A 42 -5.86 -4.88 -6.18
N HIS A 43 -4.92 -4.48 -7.03
CA HIS A 43 -4.00 -5.42 -7.67
C HIS A 43 -3.11 -6.13 -6.64
N TRP A 44 -2.59 -5.41 -5.63
CA TRP A 44 -1.85 -6.01 -4.53
C TRP A 44 -2.69 -6.99 -3.70
N ILE A 45 -3.92 -6.60 -3.34
CA ILE A 45 -4.86 -7.42 -2.56
C ILE A 45 -5.16 -8.74 -3.28
N ASN A 46 -5.34 -8.68 -4.60
CA ASN A 46 -5.68 -9.84 -5.43
C ASN A 46 -4.45 -10.67 -5.86
N GLY A 47 -3.28 -10.44 -5.27
CA GLY A 47 -2.11 -11.29 -5.47
C GLY A 47 -1.26 -10.92 -6.68
N GLY A 48 -1.48 -9.76 -7.30
CA GLY A 48 -0.62 -9.25 -8.37
C GLY A 48 0.83 -9.07 -7.95
N PHE A 49 1.09 -8.89 -6.64
CA PHE A 49 2.43 -8.82 -6.06
C PHE A 49 2.56 -9.68 -4.80
N TYR A 50 2.63 -11.01 -4.96
CA TYR A 50 2.73 -11.91 -3.79
C TYR A 50 3.90 -11.57 -2.85
N ALA A 51 5.05 -11.24 -3.41
CA ALA A 51 6.26 -10.89 -2.66
C ALA A 51 6.17 -9.53 -1.95
N LEU A 52 5.31 -8.61 -2.38
CA LEU A 52 5.26 -7.24 -1.83
C LEU A 52 4.65 -7.25 -0.43
N GLU A 53 5.48 -7.04 0.59
CA GLU A 53 5.10 -7.00 2.00
C GLU A 53 4.81 -5.58 2.47
N SER A 54 5.47 -4.57 1.88
CA SER A 54 5.16 -3.19 2.17
C SER A 54 5.36 -2.26 0.98
N ALA A 55 4.58 -1.19 0.94
CA ALA A 55 4.73 -0.14 -0.05
C ALA A 55 4.45 1.24 0.56
N PHE A 56 5.15 2.25 0.06
CA PHE A 56 4.83 3.66 0.25
C PHE A 56 4.67 4.29 -1.12
N VAL A 57 3.50 4.86 -1.40
CA VAL A 57 3.23 5.53 -2.67
C VAL A 57 2.72 6.94 -2.42
N MET A 58 3.22 7.90 -3.19
CA MET A 58 2.74 9.27 -3.18
C MET A 58 1.39 9.37 -3.91
N ILE A 59 0.45 10.10 -3.32
CA ILE A 59 -0.87 10.33 -3.91
C ILE A 59 -1.18 11.83 -3.87
N HIS A 60 -1.73 12.33 -4.97
CA HIS A 60 -2.21 13.71 -5.06
C HIS A 60 -3.70 13.78 -4.73
N ARG A 61 -4.07 14.65 -3.77
CA ARG A 61 -5.46 14.94 -3.34
C ARG A 61 -6.21 13.67 -2.93
N ASN A 62 -5.74 13.06 -1.85
CA ASN A 62 -6.21 11.77 -1.38
C ASN A 62 -7.69 11.82 -1.02
N ARG A 63 -8.48 10.95 -1.64
CA ARG A 63 -9.88 10.71 -1.34
C ARG A 63 -10.02 9.29 -0.84
N VAL A 64 -10.15 9.13 0.48
CA VAL A 64 -10.15 7.82 1.16
C VAL A 64 -11.24 6.91 0.60
N ASP A 65 -12.42 7.48 0.34
CA ASP A 65 -13.56 6.82 -0.29
C ASP A 65 -13.26 6.31 -1.70
N GLU A 66 -12.54 7.09 -2.51
CA GLU A 66 -12.11 6.65 -3.85
C GLU A 66 -11.00 5.59 -3.80
N ILE A 67 -10.03 5.74 -2.89
CA ILE A 67 -8.91 4.79 -2.71
C ILE A 67 -9.44 3.42 -2.27
N LEU A 68 -10.40 3.39 -1.35
CA LEU A 68 -10.95 2.16 -0.77
C LEU A 68 -12.22 1.65 -1.48
N LYS A 69 -12.61 2.28 -2.59
CA LYS A 69 -13.82 1.91 -3.32
C LYS A 69 -13.80 0.44 -3.71
N GLY A 70 -14.83 -0.31 -3.27
CA GLY A 70 -14.97 -1.74 -3.55
C GLY A 70 -14.04 -2.67 -2.77
N ILE A 71 -13.23 -2.15 -1.85
CA ILE A 71 -12.33 -2.94 -1.00
C ILE A 71 -13.01 -3.20 0.34
N MET A 72 -13.16 -4.46 0.71
CA MET A 72 -13.61 -4.86 2.05
C MET A 72 -12.54 -4.52 3.08
N HIS A 73 -12.91 -3.74 4.09
CA HIS A 73 -11.98 -3.29 5.12
C HIS A 73 -12.68 -3.10 6.47
N LYS A 74 -11.88 -3.04 7.53
CA LYS A 74 -12.30 -2.64 8.88
C LYS A 74 -11.41 -1.51 9.38
N ASP A 75 -11.91 -0.73 10.34
CA ASP A 75 -11.05 0.18 11.08
C ASP A 75 -9.96 -0.61 11.83
N THR A 76 -8.78 -0.01 11.94
CA THR A 76 -7.64 -0.62 12.64
C THR A 76 -7.76 -0.35 14.14
N CYS A 77 -7.57 -1.36 14.99
CA CYS A 77 -7.56 -1.16 16.44
C CYS A 77 -6.25 -0.53 16.91
N ALA A 78 -6.23 0.00 18.14
CA ALA A 78 -5.03 0.62 18.72
C ALA A 78 -3.85 -0.37 18.78
N ASP A 79 -4.08 -1.61 19.22
CA ASP A 79 -3.04 -2.64 19.34
C ASP A 79 -2.33 -2.91 18.00
N ASP A 80 -3.07 -2.98 16.90
CA ASP A 80 -2.51 -3.18 15.56
C ASP A 80 -1.65 -1.96 15.14
N LEU A 81 -2.04 -0.74 15.52
CA LEU A 81 -1.27 0.47 15.23
C LEU A 81 0.00 0.56 16.10
N ASP A 82 -0.06 0.17 17.36
CA ASP A 82 1.07 0.19 18.29
C ASP A 82 2.19 -0.77 17.89
N ASN A 83 1.85 -1.84 17.17
CA ASN A 83 2.80 -2.80 16.61
C ASN A 83 3.47 -2.32 15.31
N LEU A 84 3.03 -1.19 14.73
CA LEU A 84 3.65 -0.64 13.53
C LEU A 84 4.89 0.21 13.86
N PRO A 85 5.92 0.23 12.99
CA PRO A 85 7.01 1.17 13.15
C PRO A 85 6.48 2.61 13.14
N ARG A 86 6.80 3.44 14.14
CA ARG A 86 6.24 4.81 14.29
C ARG A 86 6.30 5.66 13.01
N ILE A 87 7.34 5.49 12.19
CA ILE A 87 7.50 6.16 10.89
C ILE A 87 6.37 5.84 9.88
N PHE A 88 5.56 4.82 10.14
CA PHE A 88 4.40 4.43 9.34
C PHE A 88 3.19 5.31 9.66
N LEU A 89 3.05 5.72 10.92
CA LEU A 89 1.91 6.46 11.43
C LEU A 89 2.01 7.96 11.16
N THR A 90 3.22 8.51 10.99
CA THR A 90 3.43 9.95 10.79
C THR A 90 2.64 10.48 9.60
N GLY A 91 1.68 11.37 9.86
CA GLY A 91 0.84 12.02 8.83
C GLY A 91 -0.30 11.16 8.29
N ALA A 92 -0.48 9.93 8.80
CA ALA A 92 -1.65 9.12 8.51
C ALA A 92 -2.87 9.66 9.28
N HIS A 93 -4.00 9.80 8.60
CA HIS A 93 -5.28 10.21 9.20
C HIS A 93 -6.36 9.13 9.06
N SER A 94 -6.04 8.01 8.41
CA SER A 94 -6.91 6.85 8.29
C SER A 94 -6.06 5.58 8.25
N ALA A 95 -6.53 4.56 8.94
CA ALA A 95 -5.91 3.25 8.99
C ALA A 95 -7.00 2.17 8.80
N ARG A 96 -6.73 1.21 7.91
CA ARG A 96 -7.68 0.15 7.56
C ARG A 96 -7.02 -1.22 7.58
N ASN A 97 -7.66 -2.13 8.28
CA ASN A 97 -7.35 -3.55 8.23
C ASN A 97 -8.03 -4.18 7.00
N ILE A 98 -7.27 -4.94 6.24
CA ILE A 98 -7.71 -5.69 5.07
C ILE A 98 -7.14 -7.11 5.09
N TYR A 99 -7.67 -7.97 4.23
CA TYR A 99 -7.11 -9.29 3.94
C TYR A 99 -6.70 -9.37 2.48
N ARG A 100 -5.52 -9.93 2.25
CA ARG A 100 -5.04 -10.28 0.91
C ARG A 100 -5.64 -11.61 0.46
N CYS A 101 -5.56 -11.90 -0.84
CA CYS A 101 -6.00 -13.17 -1.41
C CYS A 101 -5.23 -14.39 -0.89
N ASP A 102 -4.02 -14.19 -0.35
CA ASP A 102 -3.20 -15.20 0.30
C ASP A 102 -3.60 -15.44 1.78
N GLY A 103 -4.67 -14.81 2.26
CA GLY A 103 -5.19 -14.94 3.62
C GLY A 103 -4.45 -14.10 4.66
N ARG A 104 -3.35 -13.43 4.30
CA ARG A 104 -2.60 -12.59 5.25
C ARG A 104 -3.32 -11.28 5.53
N ARG A 105 -3.29 -10.88 6.79
CA ARG A 105 -3.80 -9.59 7.26
C ARG A 105 -2.81 -8.48 6.90
N ALA A 106 -3.33 -7.33 6.49
CA ALA A 106 -2.53 -6.16 6.18
C ALA A 106 -3.20 -4.87 6.65
N ILE A 107 -2.37 -3.86 6.91
CA ILE A 107 -2.79 -2.50 7.25
C ILE A 107 -2.51 -1.59 6.08
N VAL A 108 -3.52 -0.79 5.74
CA VAL A 108 -3.45 0.30 4.78
C VAL A 108 -3.59 1.61 5.54
N LEU A 109 -2.53 2.43 5.51
CA LEU A 109 -2.52 3.76 6.11
C LEU A 109 -2.66 4.79 5.00
N ILE A 110 -3.56 5.74 5.18
CA ILE A 110 -3.80 6.83 4.24
C ILE A 110 -3.48 8.12 4.98
N GLY A 111 -2.47 8.83 4.47
CA GLY A 111 -2.15 10.20 4.88
C GLY A 111 -2.64 11.20 3.86
N HIS A 112 -2.37 12.48 4.10
CA HIS A 112 -2.81 13.56 3.20
C HIS A 112 -2.24 13.43 1.77
N MET A 113 -1.01 12.92 1.63
CA MET A 113 -0.26 12.84 0.36
C MET A 113 0.31 11.44 0.07
N PHE A 114 -0.08 10.43 0.83
CA PHE A 114 0.49 9.10 0.68
C PHE A 114 -0.48 7.98 1.03
N LEU A 115 -0.16 6.81 0.52
CA LEU A 115 -0.71 5.52 0.93
C LEU A 115 0.46 4.63 1.36
N ARG A 116 0.32 3.99 2.52
CA ARG A 116 1.25 2.99 2.99
C ARG A 116 0.53 1.67 3.16
N MET A 117 1.18 0.60 2.74
CA MET A 117 0.69 -0.77 2.76
C MET A 117 1.67 -1.61 3.57
N HIS A 118 1.16 -2.47 4.45
CA HIS A 118 2.01 -3.33 5.28
C HIS A 118 1.31 -4.64 5.63
N VAL A 119 1.92 -5.76 5.26
CA VAL A 119 1.49 -7.09 5.73
C VAL A 119 1.91 -7.27 7.18
N LEU A 120 0.99 -7.74 8.01
CA LEU A 120 1.26 -8.09 9.40
C LEU A 120 1.89 -9.49 9.47
N LYS A 121 2.90 -9.64 10.33
CA LYS A 121 3.57 -10.92 10.60
C LYS A 121 2.93 -11.65 11.77
#